data_AF-A0A395Y6K6-F1
#
_entry.id   AF-A0A395Y6K6-F1
#
_cell.length_a   1.000
_cell.length_b   1.000
_cell.length_c   1.000
_cell.angle_alpha   90.00
_cell.angle_beta   90.00
_cell.angle_gamma   90.00
#
_symmetry.space_group_name_H-M   'P 1'
#
loop_
_entity.id
_entity.type
_entity.pdbx_description
1 polymer ?
#
loop_
_entity_poly.entity_id
_entity_poly.type
_entity_poly.pdbx_seq_one_letter_code
_entity_poly.pdbx_strand_id
1 'polypeptide(L)'
;MKNKKIYLEFIRIVACFFVIVNHTVSYVFWDYVPGGKTWCVSVFSFFLCKFSVPVFLMISGIVLLGKEDSYGKLFKRIKKIVIIIIMSSMLY
;
A
#
# COMPACT_ATOMS: atom_id res chain seq x y z
N MET A 1 -17.44 10.37 23.19
CA MET A 1 -17.09 10.22 21.76
C MET A 1 -15.58 10.06 21.67
N LYS A 2 -15.09 8.83 21.39
CA LYS A 2 -13.65 8.57 21.16
C LYS A 2 -13.20 9.51 20.04
N ASN A 3 -12.15 10.30 20.25
CA ASN A 3 -11.57 11.19 19.26
C ASN A 3 -11.41 10.43 17.93
N LYS A 4 -12.36 10.60 17.00
CA LYS A 4 -12.21 10.10 15.65
C LYS A 4 -10.96 10.78 15.12
N LYS A 5 -9.94 9.99 14.85
CA LYS A 5 -8.70 10.45 14.24
C LYS A 5 -9.04 10.82 12.80
N ILE A 6 -9.61 12.01 12.58
CA ILE A 6 -10.07 12.52 11.28
C ILE A 6 -8.94 12.40 10.25
N TYR A 7 -7.70 12.59 10.68
CA TYR A 7 -6.51 12.38 9.86
C TYR A 7 -6.38 10.94 9.31
N LEU A 8 -6.74 9.91 10.08
CA LEU A 8 -6.72 8.51 9.59
C LEU A 8 -7.80 8.25 8.56
N GLU A 9 -9.01 8.81 8.75
CA GLU A 9 -10.08 8.69 7.75
C GLU A 9 -9.71 9.44 6.46
N PHE A 10 -9.11 10.63 6.56
CA PHE A 10 -8.61 11.37 5.40
C PHE A 10 -7.55 10.58 4.61
N ILE A 11 -6.53 10.05 5.29
CA ILE A 11 -5.50 9.24 4.62
C ILE A 11 -6.10 7.97 4.02
N ARG A 12 -7.12 7.37 4.66
CA ARG A 12 -7.81 6.19 4.09
C ARG A 12 -8.51 6.53 2.78
N ILE A 13 -9.19 7.68 2.69
CA ILE A 13 -9.86 8.14 1.46
C ILE A 13 -8.82 8.35 0.36
N VAL A 14 -7.70 9.01 0.68
CA VAL A 14 -6.59 9.21 -0.27
C VAL A 14 -6.00 7.87 -0.73
N ALA A 15 -5.81 6.92 0.19
CA ALA A 15 -5.34 5.59 -0.15
C ALA A 15 -6.32 4.84 -1.06
N CYS A 16 -7.64 4.87 -0.76
CA CYS A 16 -8.66 4.28 -1.63
C CYS A 16 -8.64 4.89 -3.03
N PHE A 17 -8.47 6.21 -3.15
CA PHE A 17 -8.35 6.88 -4.44
C PHE A 17 -7.18 6.31 -5.25
N PHE A 18 -5.98 6.22 -4.66
CA PHE A 18 -4.82 5.66 -5.35
C PHE A 18 -4.95 4.16 -5.68
N VAL A 19 -5.70 3.38 -4.90
CA VAL A 19 -6.02 1.99 -5.26
C VAL A 19 -6.83 1.95 -6.55
N ILE A 20 -7.84 2.80 -6.69
CA ILE A 20 -8.65 2.89 -7.91
C ILE A 20 -7.78 3.31 -9.08
N VAL A 21 -6.96 4.35 -8.91
CA VAL A 21 -6.01 4.83 -9.94
C VAL A 21 -5.06 3.72 -10.37
N ASN A 22 -4.57 2.89 -9.44
CA ASN A 22 -3.72 1.73 -9.75
C ASN A 22 -4.38 0.76 -10.74
N HIS A 23 -5.67 0.49 -10.54
CA HIS A 23 -6.44 -0.43 -11.37
C HIS A 23 -6.80 0.18 -12.73
N THR A 24 -6.91 1.50 -12.83
CA THR A 24 -7.16 2.18 -14.12
C THR A 24 -5.89 2.42 -14.93
N VAL A 25 -4.76 2.68 -14.27
CA VAL A 25 -3.48 3.01 -14.93
C VAL A 25 -2.89 1.82 -15.69
N SER A 26 -3.17 0.59 -15.26
CA SER A 26 -2.71 -0.61 -15.98
C SER A 26 -3.25 -0.68 -17.43
N TYR A 27 -4.47 -0.18 -17.66
CA TYR A 27 -5.08 -0.13 -19.00
C TYR A 27 -4.45 0.96 -19.88
N VAL A 28 -4.16 2.10 -19.27
CA VAL A 28 -3.57 3.29 -19.90
C VAL A 28 -2.20 2.95 -20.52
N PHE A 29 -1.38 2.08 -19.91
CA PHE A 29 -0.06 1.71 -20.45
C PHE A 29 -0.07 1.02 -21.82
N TRP A 30 -1.18 0.38 -22.21
CA TRP A 30 -1.27 -0.30 -23.50
C TRP A 30 -1.44 0.66 -24.68
N ASP A 31 -1.99 1.84 -24.44
CA ASP A 31 -2.35 2.79 -25.50
C ASP A 31 -1.28 3.86 -25.78
N TYR A 32 -0.30 4.06 -24.88
CA TYR A 32 0.71 5.12 -25.04
C TYR A 32 2.05 4.61 -25.57
N VAL A 33 2.58 5.35 -26.56
CA VAL A 33 3.93 5.16 -27.09
C VAL A 33 4.98 5.33 -25.96
N PRO A 34 5.87 4.35 -25.75
CA PRO A 34 6.95 4.45 -24.77
C PRO A 34 7.82 5.70 -25.01
N GLY A 35 8.12 6.45 -23.96
CA GLY A 35 8.99 7.64 -24.03
C GLY A 35 8.27 8.98 -24.25
N GLY A 36 6.96 8.99 -24.47
CA GLY A 36 6.17 10.23 -24.48
C GLY A 36 6.01 10.87 -23.09
N LYS A 37 5.72 12.18 -23.04
CA LYS A 37 5.44 12.89 -21.76
C LYS A 37 4.29 12.24 -20.97
N THR A 38 3.24 11.80 -21.67
CA THR A 38 2.08 11.10 -21.10
C THR A 38 2.44 9.72 -20.54
N TRP A 39 3.35 9.01 -21.19
CA TRP A 39 3.88 7.74 -20.70
C TRP A 39 4.69 7.94 -19.40
N CYS A 40 5.56 8.94 -19.34
CA CYS A 40 6.33 9.24 -18.13
C CYS A 40 5.43 9.59 -16.92
N VAL A 41 4.40 10.41 -17.11
CA VAL A 41 3.41 10.73 -16.06
C VAL A 41 2.64 9.49 -15.61
N SER A 42 2.31 8.59 -16.55
CA SER A 42 1.64 7.33 -16.24
C SER A 42 2.54 6.38 -15.43
N VAL A 43 3.81 6.26 -15.81
CA VAL A 43 4.83 5.48 -15.06
C VAL A 43 5.00 6.04 -13.65
N PHE A 44 5.14 7.35 -13.52
CA PHE A 44 5.25 7.99 -12.20
C PHE A 44 4.02 7.71 -11.33
N SER A 45 2.81 7.85 -11.91
CA SER A 45 1.55 7.56 -11.23
C SER A 45 1.44 6.08 -10.83
N PHE A 46 1.92 5.15 -11.66
CA PHE A 46 1.94 3.72 -11.36
C PHE A 46 2.81 3.39 -10.15
N PHE A 47 4.02 3.93 -10.08
CA PHE A 47 4.90 3.73 -8.93
C PHE A 47 4.33 4.38 -7.66
N LEU A 48 3.72 5.56 -7.78
CA LEU A 48 2.99 6.17 -6.67
C LEU A 48 1.85 5.27 -6.20
N CYS A 49 1.06 4.68 -7.09
CA CYS A 49 -0.09 3.88 -6.67
C CYS A 49 0.27 2.62 -5.86
N LYS A 50 1.51 2.10 -5.96
CA LYS A 50 1.95 0.90 -5.23
C LYS A 50 1.94 1.03 -3.71
N PHE A 51 2.06 2.25 -3.15
CA PHE A 51 1.96 2.42 -1.69
C PHE A 51 0.51 2.35 -1.19
N SER A 52 -0.49 2.52 -2.07
CA SER A 52 -1.87 2.73 -1.64
C SER A 52 -2.49 1.52 -0.94
N VAL A 53 -2.27 0.31 -1.47
CA VAL A 53 -2.78 -0.94 -0.90
C VAL A 53 -2.23 -1.21 0.51
N PRO A 54 -0.90 -1.20 0.76
CA PRO A 54 -0.40 -1.41 2.11
C PRO A 54 -0.86 -0.32 3.09
N VAL A 55 -0.90 0.95 2.66
CA VAL A 55 -1.39 2.05 3.51
C VAL A 55 -2.88 1.88 3.87
N PHE A 56 -3.72 1.52 2.91
CA PHE A 56 -5.14 1.25 3.14
C PHE A 56 -5.35 0.12 4.15
N LEU A 57 -4.59 -0.98 4.01
CA LEU A 57 -4.64 -2.11 4.93
C LEU A 57 -4.13 -1.73 6.33
N MET A 58 -3.06 -0.95 6.43
CA MET A 58 -2.51 -0.47 7.71
C MET A 58 -3.53 0.39 8.47
N ILE A 59 -4.18 1.33 7.79
CA ILE A 59 -5.18 2.21 8.43
C ILE A 59 -6.42 1.42 8.83
N SER A 60 -6.83 0.44 8.04
CA SER A 60 -7.92 -0.49 8.40
C SER A 60 -7.54 -1.30 9.63
N GLY A 61 -6.31 -1.82 9.69
CA GLY A 61 -5.78 -2.56 10.83
C GLY A 61 -5.73 -1.73 12.11
N ILE A 62 -5.26 -0.48 12.06
CA ILE A 62 -5.20 0.41 13.24
C ILE A 62 -6.60 0.65 13.81
N VAL A 63 -7.59 0.90 12.95
CA VAL A 63 -8.97 1.14 13.38
C VAL A 63 -9.64 -0.12 13.92
N LEU A 64 -9.36 -1.29 13.34
CA LEU A 64 -10.00 -2.55 13.71
C LEU A 64 -9.37 -3.21 14.94
N LEU A 65 -8.04 -3.26 15.03
CA LEU A 65 -7.35 -3.94 16.13
C LEU A 65 -7.44 -3.17 17.44
N GLY A 66 -7.43 -1.83 17.40
CA GLY A 66 -7.50 -0.97 18.59
C GLY A 66 -6.48 -1.29 19.68
N LYS A 67 -5.41 -2.03 19.36
CA LYS A 67 -4.39 -2.50 20.30
C LYS A 67 -3.03 -1.94 19.93
N GLU A 68 -2.26 -1.64 20.95
CA GLU A 68 -0.86 -1.28 20.81
C GLU A 68 -0.01 -2.51 21.20
N ASP A 69 0.69 -3.07 20.22
CA ASP A 69 1.65 -4.14 20.47
C ASP A 69 2.98 -3.53 20.92
N SER A 70 3.62 -4.13 21.93
CA SER A 70 5.01 -3.79 22.28
C SER A 70 5.96 -4.09 21.11
N TYR A 71 6.97 -3.24 20.93
CA TYR A 71 7.99 -3.35 19.89
C TYR A 71 8.62 -4.76 19.80
N GLY A 72 8.80 -5.45 20.93
CA GLY A 72 9.34 -6.82 20.94
C GLY A 72 8.42 -7.86 20.28
N LYS A 73 7.11 -7.76 20.46
CA LYS A 73 6.13 -8.64 19.79
C LYS A 73 6.04 -8.33 18.29
N LEU A 74 6.12 -7.04 17.92
CA LEU A 74 6.16 -6.60 16.54
C LEU A 74 7.37 -7.19 15.81
N PHE A 75 8.57 -7.07 16.39
CA PHE A 75 9.81 -7.55 15.78
C PHE A 75 9.80 -9.08 15.57
N LYS A 76 9.26 -9.85 16.52
CA LYS A 76 9.08 -11.30 16.37
C LYS A 76 8.21 -11.66 15.16
N ARG A 77 7.11 -10.92 14.94
CA ARG A 77 6.21 -11.14 13.78
C ARG A 77 6.89 -10.78 12.47
N ILE A 78 7.54 -9.62 12.41
CA ILE A 78 8.28 -9.17 11.23
C ILE A 78 9.37 -10.20 10.88
N LYS A 79 10.18 -10.63 11.85
CA LYS A 79 11.23 -11.64 11.64
C LYS A 79 10.66 -12.94 11.08
N LYS A 80 9.52 -13.42 11.62
CA LYS A 80 8.86 -14.63 11.11
C LYS A 80 8.44 -14.48 9.64
N ILE A 81 7.83 -13.35 9.28
CA ILE A 81 7.38 -13.07 7.91
C ILE A 81 8.59 -13.00 6.97
N VAL A 82 9.65 -12.27 7.35
CA VAL A 82 10.87 -12.13 6.54
C VAL A 82 11.55 -13.48 6.30
N ILE A 83 11.68 -14.33 7.34
CA ILE A 83 12.24 -15.67 7.18
C ILE A 83 11.41 -16.49 6.19
N ILE A 84 10.08 -16.47 6.32
CA ILE A 84 9.19 -17.22 5.41
C ILE A 84 9.37 -16.73 3.97
N ILE A 85 9.39 -15.42 3.74
CA ILE A 85 9.57 -14.85 2.40
C ILE A 85 10.92 -15.29 1.80
N ILE A 86 12.02 -15.17 2.54
CA ILE A 86 13.35 -15.57 2.05
C ILE A 86 13.38 -17.06 1.72
N MET A 87 12.86 -17.91 2.62
CA MET A 87 12.81 -19.35 2.39
C MET A 87 11.97 -19.70 1.16
N SER A 88 10.80 -19.08 0.98
CA SER A 88 9.96 -19.28 -0.19
C SER A 88 10.64 -18.79 -1.47
N SER A 89 11.35 -17.66 -1.43
CA SER A 89 12.12 -17.15 -2.58
C SER A 89 13.32 -18.02 -2.95
N MET A 90 13.89 -18.79 -2.01
CA MET A 90 14.95 -19.76 -2.31
C MET A 90 14.43 -21.06 -2.91
N LEU A 91 13.14 -21.36 -2.71
CA LEU A 91 12.49 -22.58 -3.20
C LEU A 91 11.81 -22.41 -4.56
N TYR A 92 11.61 -21.17 -5.01
CA TYR A 92 11.06 -20.80 -6.32
C TYR A 92 12.19 -20.58 -7.33
#